data_AF-Q4C9C1-F1
#
_entry.id   AF-Q4C9C1-F1
#
_cell.length_a   1.000
_cell.length_b   1.000
_cell.length_c   1.000
_cell.angle_alpha   90.00
_cell.angle_beta   90.00
_cell.angle_gamma   90.00
#
_symmetry.space_group_name_H-M   'P 1'
#
loop_
_entity.id
_entity.type
_entity.pdbx_description
1 polymer ?
#
loop_
_entity_poly.entity_id
_entity_poly.type
_entity_poly.pdbx_seq_one_letter_code
_entity_poly.pdbx_strand_id
1 'polypeptide(L)' 'MNFHFQLPLTLSVIRTLLVEIAGEPYAFPLSRIDQILTLNFDDIHSVENRQYFSLKNQNIGLVRVC' A
#
# COMPACT_ATOMS: atom_id res chain seq x y z
N MET A 1 28.06 -38.88 -10.15
CA MET A 1 26.59 -38.73 -10.17
C MET A 1 26.30 -37.26 -9.95
N ASN A 2 25.92 -36.50 -10.98
CA ASN A 2 25.65 -35.07 -10.81
C ASN A 2 24.15 -34.84 -10.81
N PHE A 3 23.63 -34.22 -9.75
CA PHE A 3 22.21 -33.90 -9.61
C PHE A 3 22.05 -32.41 -9.92
N HIS A 4 21.36 -32.08 -11.02
CA HIS A 4 21.08 -30.70 -11.38
C HIS A 4 19.64 -30.36 -10.99
N PHE A 5 19.49 -29.44 -10.04
CA PHE A 5 18.21 -28.83 -9.73
C PHE A 5 18.00 -27.62 -10.64
N GLN A 6 17.00 -27.69 -11.52
CA GLN A 6 16.57 -26.55 -12.33
C GLN A 6 15.24 -26.07 -11.75
N LEU A 7 15.30 -25.04 -10.91
CA LEU A 7 14.08 -24.34 -10.51
C LEU A 7 13.50 -23.66 -11.75
N PRO A 8 12.19 -23.77 -12.01
CA PRO A 8 11.55 -22.86 -12.94
C PRO A 8 11.72 -21.45 -12.33
N LEU A 9 12.47 -20.59 -13.00
CA LEU A 9 12.39 -19.15 -12.77
C LEU A 9 11.00 -18.74 -13.25
N THR A 10 9.95 -19.04 -12.47
CA THR A 10 8.65 -18.44 -12.72
C THR A 10 8.85 -16.97 -12.46
N LEU A 11 9.10 -16.22 -13.53
CA LEU A 11 9.05 -14.76 -13.54
C LEU A 11 7.58 -14.34 -13.41
N SER A 12 6.95 -14.71 -12.29
CA SER A 12 5.70 -14.16 -11.83
C SER A 12 6.01 -12.77 -11.29
N VAL A 13 6.17 -11.82 -12.20
CA VAL A 13 6.40 -10.42 -11.87
C VAL A 13 5.07 -9.80 -11.46
N ILE A 14 5.03 -9.23 -10.25
CA ILE A 14 3.90 -8.42 -9.78
C ILE A 14 4.32 -6.95 -9.88
N ARG A 15 3.49 -6.13 -10.52
CA ARG A 15 3.71 -4.68 -10.55
C ARG A 15 3.26 -4.07 -9.23
N THR A 16 4.15 -3.36 -8.55
CA THR A 16 3.90 -2.73 -7.25
C THR A 16 4.27 -1.25 -7.29
N LEU A 17 3.62 -0.47 -6.42
CA LEU A 17 4.06 0.87 -6.05
C LEU A 17 5.02 0.74 -4.87
N LEU A 18 6.24 1.24 -5.02
CA LEU A 18 7.20 1.36 -3.94
C LEU A 18 6.87 2.62 -3.13
N VAL A 19 6.75 2.49 -1.82
CA VAL A 19 6.45 3.57 -0.88
C VAL A 19 7.42 3.48 0.28
N GLU A 20 8.08 4.58 0.62
CA GLU A 20 8.93 4.66 1.79
C GLU A 20 8.10 5.13 3.00
N ILE A 21 8.14 4.36 4.08
CA ILE A 21 7.44 4.68 5.33
C ILE A 21 8.46 4.57 6.46
N ALA A 22 8.69 5.67 7.18
CA ALA A 22 9.68 5.75 8.25
C ALA A 22 11.10 5.28 7.85
N GLY A 23 11.49 5.49 6.59
CA GLY A 23 12.78 5.08 6.04
C GLY A 23 12.84 3.63 5.52
N GLU A 24 11.77 2.85 5.71
CA GLU A 24 11.69 1.47 5.25
C GLU A 24 10.88 1.36 3.94
N PRO A 25 11.35 0.60 2.94
CA PRO A 25 10.64 0.43 1.67
C PRO A 25 9.51 -0.61 1.78
N TYR A 26 8.31 -0.21 1.38
CA TYR A 26 7.13 -1.06 1.25
C TYR A 26 6.68 -1.15 -0.20
N ALA A 27 6.04 -2.27 -0.57
CA ALA A 27 5.53 -2.50 -1.91
C ALA A 27 4.04 -2.86 -1.89
N PHE A 28 3.21 -2.03 -2.50
CA PHE A 28 1.77 -2.25 -2.63
C PHE A 28 1.43 -2.71 -4.06
N PRO A 29 0.68 -3.81 -4.29
CA PRO A 29 0.30 -4.23 -5.65
C PRO A 29 -0.52 -3.15 -6.37
N LEU A 30 -0.14 -2.78 -7.59
CA LEU A 30 -0.87 -1.76 -8.37
C LEU A 30 -2.32 -2.17 -8.64
N SER A 31 -2.61 -3.46 -8.71
CA SER A 31 -3.97 -3.98 -8.88
C SER A 31 -4.91 -3.72 -7.69
N ARG A 32 -4.38 -3.28 -6.55
CA ARG A 32 -5.15 -2.95 -5.34
C ARG A 32 -5.20 -1.45 -5.04
N ILE A 33 -4.62 -0.60 -5.90
CA ILE A 33 -4.56 0.85 -5.70
C ILE A 33 -5.62 1.50 -6.59
N ASP A 34 -6.66 2.05 -5.98
CA ASP A 34 -7.70 2.79 -6.70
C ASP A 34 -7.24 4.22 -7.04
N GLN A 35 -6.59 4.91 -6.09
CA GLN A 35 -6.14 6.28 -6.26
C GLN A 35 -5.00 6.63 -5.29
N ILE A 36 -4.11 7.54 -5.71
CA ILE A 36 -3.11 8.18 -4.86
C ILE A 36 -3.54 9.63 -4.63
N LEU A 37 -3.55 10.06 -3.37
CA LEU A 37 -3.98 11.38 -2.96
C LEU A 37 -2.96 11.97 -1.99
N THR A 38 -2.72 13.27 -2.11
CA THR A 38 -2.04 14.06 -1.09
C THR A 38 -3.11 14.75 -0.26
N LEU A 39 -3.04 14.61 1.06
CA LEU A 39 -4.01 15.16 2.00
C LEU A 39 -3.31 16.17 2.90
N ASN A 40 -4.01 17.25 3.28
CA ASN A 40 -3.56 18.10 4.38
C ASN A 40 -4.00 17.46 5.69
N PHE A 41 -3.23 17.67 6.75
CA PHE A 41 -3.59 17.15 8.08
C PHE A 41 -4.93 17.71 8.58
N ASP A 42 -5.29 18.93 8.18
CA ASP A 42 -6.55 19.58 8.54
C ASP A 42 -7.79 18.90 7.91
N ASP A 43 -7.59 18.11 6.84
CA ASP A 43 -8.65 17.35 6.17
C ASP A 43 -8.94 16.00 6.88
N ILE A 44 -8.15 15.66 7.91
CA ILE A 44 -8.28 14.41 8.65
C ILE A 44 -9.19 14.61 9.86
N HIS A 45 -10.32 13.91 9.85
CA HIS A 45 -11.28 13.89 10.94
C HIS A 45 -11.14 12.62 11.79
N SER A 46 -11.73 12.63 12.98
CA SER A 46 -11.72 11.48 13.89
C SER A 46 -13.10 11.26 14.50
N VAL A 47 -13.55 10.00 14.51
CA VAL A 47 -14.79 9.56 15.17
C VAL A 47 -14.47 8.25 15.90
N GLU A 48 -14.83 8.16 17.19
CA GLU A 48 -14.66 6.94 17.99
C GLU A 48 -13.25 6.30 17.86
N ASN A 49 -12.21 7.12 17.98
CA ASN A 49 -10.79 6.76 17.82
C ASN A 49 -10.36 6.28 16.42
N ARG A 50 -11.18 6.44 15.39
CA ARG A 50 -10.82 6.12 14.00
C ARG A 50 -10.61 7.41 13.21
N GLN A 51 -9.45 7.52 12.55
CA GLN A 51 -9.14 8.63 11.66
C GLN A 51 -9.69 8.36 10.26
N TYR A 52 -10.25 9.38 9.61
CA TYR A 52 -10.76 9.28 8.23
C TYR A 52 -10.69 10.64 7.53
N PHE A 53 -10.80 10.64 6.21
CA PHE A 53 -11.07 11.84 5.41
C PHE A 53 -12.26 11.57 4.48
N SER A 54 -12.90 12.62 3.97
CA SER A 54 -14.02 12.49 3.04
C SER A 54 -13.56 12.66 1.60
N LEU A 55 -13.78 11.66 0.76
CA LEU A 55 -13.53 11.68 -0.68
C LEU A 55 -14.85 11.47 -1.42
N LYS A 56 -15.31 12.47 -2.19
CA LYS A 56 -16.56 12.37 -2.97
C LYS A 56 -17.75 11.86 -2.13
N ASN A 57 -17.94 12.46 -0.95
CA ASN A 57 -18.97 12.10 0.02
C ASN A 57 -18.84 10.68 0.64
N GLN A 58 -17.70 10.02 0.49
CA GLN A 58 -17.39 8.75 1.14
C GLN A 58 -16.31 8.95 2.20
N ASN A 59 -16.50 8.35 3.38
CA ASN A 59 -15.51 8.40 4.44
C ASN A 59 -14.48 7.29 4.25
N ILE A 60 -13.24 7.66 3.99
CA ILE A 60 -12.13 6.74 3.79
C ILE A 60 -11.31 6.69 5.08
N GLY A 61 -11.29 5.52 5.72
CA GLY A 61 -10.53 5.29 6.95
C GLY A 61 -9.03 5.32 6.70
N LEU A 62 -8.29 5.89 7.66
CA LEU A 62 -6.84 5.90 7.67
C LEU A 62 -6.32 4.83 8.64
N VAL A 63 -5.28 4.12 8.22
CA VAL A 63 -4.56 3.16 9.05
C VAL A 63 -3.15 3.69 9.29
N ARG A 64 -2.71 3.68 10.55
CA ARG A 64 -1.34 4.03 10.88
C ARG A 64 -0.43 2.83 10.62
N VAL A 65 0.67 3.08 9.92
CA VAL A 65 1.80 2.16 9.87
C VAL A 65 2.67 2.51 11.07
N CYS A 66 2.79 1.58 12.01
CA CYS A 66 3.54 1.74 13.26
C CYS A 66 5.04 1.66 13.02
#